data_AF-A0A0B2V168-F1
#
_entry.id   AF-A0A0B2V168-F1
#
_cell.length_a   1.000
_cell.length_b   1.000
_cell.length_c   1.000
_cell.angle_alpha   90.00
_cell.angle_beta   90.00
_cell.angle_gamma   90.00
#
_symmetry.space_group_name_H-M   'P 1'
#
loop_
_entity.id
_entity.type
_entity.pdbx_description
1 polymer ?
#
loop_
_entity_poly.entity_id
_entity_poly.type
_entity_poly.pdbx_seq_one_letter_code
_entity_poly.pdbx_strand_id
1 'polypeptide(L)'
;MVEKMQCANRDDARKFICFLPKDICTCQPRKNVAACQCEEQLLGHLFTLKEHVPPLETHEILLKESDRTVEAQFKNSMTLEAQIDLQGFQISTVADKNICEVTKASISGCYRCLSGALITTSCKTSFGIAGAHVECEQIQFTLMCETNPKTSKVVIH
;
A
#
# COMPACT_ATOMS: atom_id res chain seq x y z
N MET A 1 -6.13 9.99 15.80
CA MET A 1 -7.55 9.85 16.16
C MET A 1 -8.31 10.75 15.19
N VAL A 2 -8.99 10.17 14.20
CA VAL A 2 -9.60 10.93 13.09
C VAL A 2 -11.02 11.34 13.49
N GLU A 3 -11.26 12.66 13.43
CA GLU A 3 -12.54 13.40 13.50
C GLU A 3 -13.50 13.15 14.67
N LYS A 4 -13.57 14.13 15.58
CA LYS A 4 -14.64 14.25 16.58
C LYS A 4 -15.94 14.82 15.99
N MET A 5 -15.90 15.60 14.90
CA MET A 5 -17.09 16.18 14.25
C MET A 5 -17.36 15.46 12.94
N GLN A 6 -18.59 15.03 12.70
CA GLN A 6 -18.96 14.29 11.48
C GLN A 6 -20.27 14.80 10.89
N CYS A 7 -20.32 14.92 9.57
CA CYS A 7 -21.49 15.41 8.83
C CYS A 7 -21.93 14.35 7.81
N ALA A 8 -23.24 14.21 7.58
CA ALA A 8 -23.77 13.17 6.70
C ALA A 8 -23.42 13.41 5.22
N ASN A 9 -23.33 14.66 4.81
CA ASN A 9 -23.00 15.06 3.44
C ASN A 9 -22.35 16.46 3.41
N ARG A 10 -21.92 16.86 2.22
CA ARG A 10 -21.23 18.15 1.99
C ARG A 10 -22.09 19.37 2.31
N ASP A 11 -23.39 19.32 2.05
CA ASP A 11 -24.27 20.47 2.26
C ASP A 11 -24.58 20.67 3.74
N ASP A 12 -24.75 19.59 4.49
CA ASP A 12 -24.86 19.62 5.94
C ASP A 12 -23.57 20.15 6.58
N ALA A 13 -22.40 19.75 6.07
CA ALA A 13 -21.12 20.30 6.53
C ALA A 13 -21.03 21.83 6.30
N ARG A 14 -21.49 22.32 5.14
CA ARG A 14 -21.53 23.77 4.84
C ARG A 14 -22.49 24.53 5.73
N LYS A 15 -23.59 23.89 6.15
CA LYS A 15 -24.62 24.47 7.02
C LYS A 15 -24.36 24.20 8.51
N PHE A 16 -23.26 23.52 8.87
CA PHE A 16 -22.95 23.07 10.23
C PHE A 16 -24.05 22.19 10.86
N ILE A 17 -24.75 21.39 10.05
CA ILE A 17 -25.74 20.40 10.50
C ILE A 17 -25.01 19.07 10.72
N CYS A 18 -24.15 19.03 11.74
CA CYS A 18 -23.24 17.91 11.97
C CYS A 18 -23.43 17.33 13.37
N PHE A 19 -23.05 16.07 13.55
CA PHE A 19 -22.94 15.47 14.87
C PHE A 19 -21.71 16.03 15.58
N LEU A 20 -21.95 16.71 16.72
CA LEU A 20 -20.91 17.20 17.62
C LEU A 20 -21.01 16.46 18.97
N PRO A 21 -19.98 15.72 19.37
CA PRO A 21 -19.85 15.19 20.72
C PRO A 21 -19.90 16.32 21.75
N LYS A 22 -20.50 16.05 22.92
CA LYS A 22 -20.71 17.05 23.96
C LYS A 22 -19.41 17.59 24.58
N ASP A 23 -18.33 16.84 24.45
CA ASP A 23 -17.00 17.12 25.00
C ASP A 23 -16.05 17.81 24.00
N ILE A 24 -16.50 18.10 22.78
CA ILE A 24 -15.67 18.75 21.76
C ILE A 24 -15.35 20.23 22.08
N CYS A 25 -16.20 20.86 22.89
CA CYS A 25 -16.05 22.23 23.34
C CYS A 25 -16.14 22.31 24.86
N THR A 26 -15.22 23.05 25.47
CA THR A 26 -15.26 23.37 26.89
C THR A 26 -15.67 24.83 27.06
N CYS A 27 -16.76 25.07 27.81
CA CYS A 27 -17.26 26.41 28.09
C CYS A 27 -17.04 26.76 29.56
N GLN A 28 -16.41 27.91 29.81
CA GLN A 28 -16.24 28.46 31.15
C GLN A 28 -17.15 29.68 31.33
N PRO A 29 -17.99 29.69 32.38
CA PRO A 29 -18.80 30.86 32.67
C PRO A 29 -17.91 32.04 33.11
N ARG A 30 -18.09 33.22 32.52
CA ARG A 30 -17.54 34.49 33.04
C ARG A 30 -18.69 35.41 33.45
N LYS A 31 -18.38 36.50 34.17
CA LYS A 31 -19.36 37.40 34.81
C LYS A 31 -20.59 37.72 33.94
N ASN A 32 -20.39 38.05 32.66
CA ASN A 32 -21.49 38.43 31.76
C ASN A 32 -21.52 37.64 30.43
N VAL A 33 -20.55 36.76 30.18
CA VAL A 33 -20.39 36.05 28.90
C VAL A 33 -19.78 34.67 29.17
N ALA A 34 -20.25 33.63 28.47
CA ALA A 34 -19.59 32.33 28.48
C ALA A 34 -18.41 32.34 27.49
N ALA A 35 -17.23 31.91 27.94
CA ALA A 35 -16.08 31.72 27.06
C ALA A 35 -15.99 30.23 26.69
N CYS A 36 -16.28 29.90 25.44
CA CYS A 36 -16.19 28.54 24.91
C CYS A 36 -14.94 28.37 24.06
N GLN A 37 -14.24 27.28 24.26
CA GLN A 37 -13.09 26.89 23.45
C GLN A 37 -13.29 25.46 22.96
N CYS A 38 -13.20 25.28 21.65
CA CYS A 38 -13.34 23.99 20.99
C CYS A 38 -11.97 23.54 20.48
N GLU A 39 -11.75 22.23 20.46
CA GLU A 39 -10.56 21.67 19.85
C GLU A 39 -10.69 21.76 18.32
N GLU A 40 -9.91 22.65 17.70
CA GLU A 40 -9.92 22.81 16.25
C GLU A 40 -8.98 21.79 15.61
N GLN A 41 -9.54 20.80 14.92
CA GLN A 41 -8.76 19.91 14.07
C GLN A 41 -8.76 20.45 12.64
N LEU A 42 -7.64 21.03 12.22
CA LEU A 42 -7.40 21.46 10.84
C LEU A 42 -7.13 20.24 9.95
N LEU A 43 -8.19 19.50 9.62
CA LEU A 43 -8.12 18.32 8.73
C LEU A 43 -7.56 18.67 7.36
N GLY A 44 -7.80 19.91 6.90
CA GLY A 44 -7.24 20.42 5.65
C GLY A 44 -5.71 20.31 5.61
N HIS A 45 -5.03 20.47 6.74
CA HIS A 45 -3.57 20.32 6.79
C HIS A 45 -3.13 18.87 6.51
N LEU A 46 -3.91 17.87 6.93
CA LEU A 46 -3.60 16.47 6.64
C LEU A 46 -3.58 16.20 5.13
N PHE A 47 -4.47 16.84 4.37
CA PHE A 47 -4.50 16.74 2.91
C PHE A 47 -3.41 17.56 2.19
N THR A 48 -2.61 18.34 2.92
CA THR A 48 -1.43 19.02 2.35
C THR A 48 -0.14 18.25 2.55
N LEU A 49 -0.16 17.29 3.49
CA LEU A 49 1.01 16.48 3.82
C LEU A 49 1.14 15.36 2.79
N LYS A 50 2.28 15.35 2.08
CA LYS A 50 2.59 14.36 1.03
C LYS A 50 2.50 12.91 1.52
N GLU A 51 2.78 12.67 2.80
CA GLU A 51 2.70 11.36 3.46
C GLU A 51 1.28 10.88 3.77
N HIS A 52 0.27 11.74 3.56
CA HIS A 52 -1.15 11.44 3.82
C HIS A 52 -2.02 11.50 2.56
N VAL A 53 -1.44 11.82 1.40
CA VAL A 53 -2.16 11.90 0.12
C VAL A 53 -1.59 10.90 -0.89
N PRO A 54 -2.44 10.18 -1.63
CA PRO A 54 -1.97 9.34 -2.73
C PRO A 54 -1.11 10.13 -3.74
N PRO A 55 -0.07 9.50 -4.33
CA PRO A 55 0.29 8.09 -4.17
C PRO A 55 0.98 7.81 -2.83
N LEU A 56 0.46 6.82 -2.08
CA LEU A 56 1.03 6.37 -0.81
C LEU A 56 1.64 4.99 -0.98
N GLU A 57 2.88 4.86 -0.55
CA GLU A 57 3.69 3.68 -0.82
C GLU A 57 4.03 2.97 0.50
N THR A 58 3.60 1.73 0.63
CA THR A 58 3.95 0.82 1.74
C THR A 58 4.87 -0.29 1.23
N HIS A 59 5.26 -1.24 2.08
CA HIS A 59 6.05 -2.41 1.66
C HIS A 59 5.33 -3.24 0.58
N GLU A 60 4.03 -3.47 0.73
CA GLU A 60 3.30 -4.45 -0.10
C GLU A 60 2.42 -3.79 -1.17
N ILE A 61 1.92 -2.59 -0.89
CA ILE A 61 0.94 -1.92 -1.73
C ILE A 61 1.31 -0.46 -2.03
N LEU A 62 0.93 -0.03 -3.22
CA LEU A 62 0.96 1.35 -3.67
C LEU A 62 -0.49 1.81 -3.87
N LEU A 63 -0.94 2.73 -3.03
CA LEU A 63 -2.26 3.35 -3.14
C LEU A 63 -2.19 4.50 -4.13
N LYS A 64 -3.05 4.49 -5.16
CA LYS A 64 -3.13 5.54 -6.18
C LYS A 64 -4.55 6.05 -6.30
N GLU A 65 -4.69 7.32 -6.64
CA GLU A 65 -5.97 7.85 -7.06
C GLU A 65 -6.25 7.44 -8.51
N SER A 66 -7.45 6.93 -8.76
CA SER A 66 -7.94 6.53 -10.09
C SER A 66 -9.44 6.79 -10.16
N ASP A 67 -9.88 7.62 -11.10
CA ASP A 67 -11.30 7.94 -11.35
C ASP A 67 -12.14 8.22 -10.09
N ARG A 68 -11.62 9.09 -9.19
CA ARG A 68 -12.23 9.46 -7.89
C ARG A 68 -12.34 8.33 -6.88
N THR A 69 -11.60 7.25 -7.09
CA THR A 69 -11.43 6.14 -6.16
C THR A 69 -9.95 6.00 -5.77
N VAL A 70 -9.70 5.21 -4.74
CA VAL A 70 -8.33 4.83 -4.35
C VAL A 70 -8.14 3.37 -4.71
N GLU A 71 -7.21 3.10 -5.62
CA GLU A 71 -6.82 1.77 -6.04
C GLU A 71 -5.56 1.33 -5.28
N ALA A 72 -5.54 0.06 -4.86
CA ALA A 72 -4.36 -0.57 -4.28
C ALA A 72 -3.65 -1.44 -5.31
N GLN A 73 -2.41 -1.08 -5.64
CA GLN A 73 -1.55 -1.87 -6.51
C GLN A 73 -0.56 -2.69 -5.67
N PHE A 74 -0.65 -4.02 -5.71
CA PHE A 74 0.34 -4.90 -5.09
C PHE A 74 1.68 -4.81 -5.82
N LYS A 75 2.76 -4.64 -5.06
CA LYS A 75 4.12 -4.55 -5.58
C LYS A 75 4.76 -5.92 -5.80
N ASN A 76 4.37 -6.88 -4.96
CA ASN A 76 4.89 -8.23 -4.97
C ASN A 76 3.91 -9.15 -5.71
N SER A 77 4.42 -10.24 -6.25
CA SER A 77 3.60 -11.28 -6.87
C SER A 77 2.59 -11.84 -5.85
N MET A 78 1.32 -11.87 -6.21
CA MET A 78 0.25 -12.48 -5.42
C MET A 78 -0.05 -13.87 -5.97
N THR A 79 -0.28 -14.84 -5.08
CA THR A 79 -0.78 -16.16 -5.49
C THR A 79 -2.28 -16.06 -5.71
N LEU A 80 -2.71 -16.29 -6.95
CA LEU A 80 -4.12 -16.43 -7.31
C LEU A 80 -4.39 -17.89 -7.63
N GLU A 81 -5.35 -18.49 -6.92
CA GLU A 81 -5.88 -19.81 -7.27
C GLU A 81 -7.14 -19.64 -8.09
N ALA A 82 -7.19 -20.28 -9.27
CA ALA A 82 -8.32 -20.23 -10.17
C ALA A 82 -8.82 -21.65 -10.44
N GLN A 83 -10.09 -21.89 -10.18
CA GLN A 83 -10.76 -23.12 -10.56
C GLN A 83 -11.40 -22.96 -11.94
N ILE A 84 -11.07 -23.85 -12.87
CA ILE A 84 -11.59 -23.84 -14.25
C ILE A 84 -12.34 -25.16 -14.48
N ASP A 85 -13.58 -25.07 -14.94
CA ASP A 85 -14.37 -26.21 -15.41
C ASP A 85 -14.44 -26.22 -16.95
N LEU A 86 -14.06 -27.34 -17.56
CA LEU A 86 -13.98 -27.51 -19.01
C LEU A 86 -14.75 -28.77 -19.43
N GLN A 87 -15.81 -28.59 -20.24
CA GLN A 87 -16.60 -29.71 -20.76
C GLN A 87 -16.14 -30.14 -22.15
N GLY A 88 -15.92 -31.44 -22.35
CA GLY A 88 -15.54 -32.02 -23.65
C GLY A 88 -14.08 -31.82 -24.06
N PHE A 89 -13.23 -31.31 -23.16
CA PHE A 89 -11.80 -31.15 -23.38
C PHE A 89 -11.00 -32.20 -22.59
N GLN A 90 -9.85 -32.61 -23.13
CA GLN A 90 -8.84 -33.37 -22.38
C GLN A 90 -7.74 -32.42 -21.92
N ILE A 91 -7.44 -32.45 -20.62
CA ILE A 91 -6.34 -31.68 -20.05
C ILE A 91 -5.06 -32.50 -20.19
N SER A 92 -4.09 -31.96 -20.92
CA SER A 92 -2.71 -32.48 -20.93
C SER A 92 -1.82 -31.56 -20.10
N THR A 93 -1.24 -32.06 -19.02
CA THR A 93 -0.30 -31.29 -18.21
C THR A 93 1.06 -31.24 -18.89
N VAL A 94 1.51 -30.03 -19.22
CA VAL A 94 2.90 -29.77 -19.62
C VAL A 94 3.57 -29.07 -18.43
N ALA A 95 4.43 -29.80 -17.72
CA ALA A 95 5.22 -29.22 -16.65
C ALA A 95 6.41 -28.48 -17.28
N ASP A 96 6.38 -27.15 -17.20
CA ASP A 96 7.49 -26.32 -17.61
C ASP A 96 8.59 -26.37 -16.53
N LYS A 97 9.70 -27.05 -16.83
CA LYS A 97 10.86 -27.20 -15.92
C LYS A 97 11.78 -25.99 -16.01
N ASN A 98 11.19 -24.83 -15.85
CA ASN A 98 11.88 -23.57 -15.97
C ASN A 98 12.95 -23.42 -14.90
N ILE A 99 14.19 -23.16 -15.31
CA ILE A 99 15.31 -22.89 -14.42
C ILE A 99 15.42 -21.37 -14.27
N CYS A 100 15.26 -20.87 -13.05
CA CYS A 100 15.46 -19.48 -12.70
C CYS A 100 16.84 -19.27 -12.06
N GLU A 101 17.52 -18.20 -12.43
CA GLU A 101 18.85 -17.84 -11.92
C GLU A 101 18.91 -16.35 -11.60
N VAL A 102 19.35 -16.03 -10.37
CA VAL A 102 19.71 -14.65 -10.00
C VAL A 102 21.14 -14.40 -10.45
N THR A 103 21.29 -13.62 -11.52
CA THR A 103 22.58 -13.36 -12.17
C THR A 103 23.39 -12.25 -11.50
N LYS A 104 22.72 -11.31 -10.82
CA LYS A 104 23.34 -10.20 -10.09
C LYS A 104 22.49 -9.85 -8.89
N ALA A 105 23.12 -9.51 -7.77
CA ALA A 105 22.47 -8.95 -6.60
C ALA A 105 23.39 -7.92 -5.93
N SER A 106 22.83 -6.79 -5.55
CA SER A 106 23.49 -5.79 -4.71
C SER A 106 22.50 -5.25 -3.68
N ILE A 107 23.01 -4.85 -2.52
CA ILE A 107 22.22 -4.32 -1.41
C ILE A 107 22.77 -2.96 -1.03
N SER A 108 21.90 -1.97 -0.85
CA SER A 108 22.26 -0.64 -0.34
C SER A 108 21.18 -0.10 0.60
N GLY A 109 21.58 0.47 1.75
CA GLY A 109 20.64 1.07 2.70
C GLY A 109 21.10 0.90 4.15
N CYS A 110 20.14 0.83 5.07
CA CYS A 110 20.42 0.69 6.50
C CYS A 110 19.71 -0.52 7.12
N TYR A 111 20.31 -1.04 8.20
CA TYR A 111 19.72 -2.09 9.03
C TYR A 111 18.96 -1.43 10.20
N ARG A 112 17.85 -2.04 10.63
CA ARG A 112 17.03 -1.56 11.78
C ARG A 112 16.59 -0.10 11.66
N CYS A 113 16.25 0.34 10.45
CA CYS A 113 15.74 1.68 10.16
C CYS A 113 14.41 1.60 9.42
N LEU A 114 13.59 2.65 9.52
CA LEU A 114 12.31 2.72 8.80
C LEU A 114 12.47 2.62 7.29
N SER A 115 13.58 3.14 6.74
CA SER A 115 13.83 3.12 5.29
C SER A 115 14.25 1.76 4.73
N GLY A 116 14.74 0.86 5.60
CA GLY A 116 15.25 -0.45 5.21
C GLY A 116 16.49 -0.43 4.29
N ALA A 117 16.72 -1.55 3.62
CA ALA A 117 17.73 -1.74 2.60
C ALA A 117 17.11 -2.13 1.25
N LEU A 118 17.64 -1.56 0.17
CA LEU A 118 17.22 -1.83 -1.19
C LEU A 118 18.10 -2.93 -1.80
N ILE A 119 17.49 -4.06 -2.13
CA ILE A 119 18.09 -5.10 -2.96
C ILE A 119 17.85 -4.77 -4.43
N THR A 120 18.90 -4.66 -5.23
CA THR A 120 18.84 -4.60 -6.70
C THR A 120 19.32 -5.94 -7.25
N THR A 121 18.44 -6.68 -7.91
CA THR A 121 18.69 -8.05 -8.36
C THR A 121 18.32 -8.20 -9.83
N SER A 122 19.11 -8.96 -10.59
CA SER A 122 18.80 -9.32 -11.98
C SER A 122 18.47 -10.81 -12.07
N CYS A 123 17.24 -11.15 -12.44
CA CYS A 123 16.81 -12.53 -12.59
C CYS A 123 16.63 -12.93 -14.06
N LYS A 124 17.02 -14.17 -14.39
CA LYS A 124 16.86 -14.80 -15.70
C LYS A 124 16.11 -16.12 -15.57
N THR A 125 15.27 -16.47 -16.55
CA THR A 125 14.68 -17.82 -16.69
C THR A 125 15.12 -18.49 -18.00
N SER A 126 15.10 -19.82 -18.05
CA SER A 126 15.37 -20.60 -19.26
C SER A 126 14.31 -20.43 -20.34
N PHE A 127 13.06 -20.14 -19.97
CA PHE A 127 11.95 -20.00 -20.91
C PHE A 127 10.85 -19.07 -20.36
N GLY A 128 10.25 -18.29 -21.26
CA GLY A 128 9.10 -17.42 -20.95
C GLY A 128 9.34 -16.40 -19.83
N ILE A 129 8.30 -16.22 -19.01
CA ILE A 129 8.31 -15.42 -17.79
C ILE A 129 8.01 -16.38 -16.63
N ALA A 130 8.85 -16.37 -15.61
CA ALA A 130 8.72 -17.26 -14.46
C ALA A 130 8.81 -16.49 -13.14
N GLY A 131 7.98 -16.87 -12.16
CA GLY A 131 8.09 -16.39 -10.79
C GLY A 131 9.17 -17.19 -10.06
N ALA A 132 10.19 -16.51 -9.52
CA ALA A 132 11.22 -17.13 -8.68
C ALA A 132 10.99 -16.74 -7.22
N HIS A 133 10.85 -17.74 -6.36
CA HIS A 133 10.84 -17.54 -4.92
C HIS A 133 12.28 -17.51 -4.41
N VAL A 134 12.69 -16.37 -3.84
CA VAL A 134 14.01 -16.19 -3.26
C VAL A 134 13.89 -16.35 -1.75
N GLU A 135 14.59 -17.34 -1.24
CA GLU A 135 14.64 -17.66 0.18
C GLU A 135 16.05 -17.41 0.72
N CYS A 136 16.13 -16.61 1.78
CA CYS A 136 17.32 -16.39 2.59
C CYS A 136 16.97 -16.71 4.05
N GLU A 137 17.97 -16.77 4.94
CA GLU A 137 17.77 -17.22 6.34
C GLU A 137 16.65 -16.49 7.10
N GLN A 138 16.44 -15.21 6.82
CA GLN A 138 15.49 -14.35 7.55
C GLN A 138 14.52 -13.59 6.65
N ILE A 139 14.69 -13.67 5.33
CA ILE A 139 13.90 -12.91 4.37
C ILE A 139 13.48 -13.81 3.21
N GLN A 140 12.25 -13.64 2.79
CA GLN A 140 11.68 -14.32 1.62
C GLN A 140 11.01 -13.28 0.75
N PHE A 141 11.24 -13.35 -0.56
CA PHE A 141 10.60 -12.46 -1.52
C PHE A 141 10.51 -13.14 -2.88
N THR A 142 9.66 -12.61 -3.75
CA THR A 142 9.46 -13.18 -5.09
C THR A 142 9.94 -12.20 -6.16
N LEU A 143 10.55 -12.73 -7.21
CA LEU A 143 11.00 -12.00 -8.38
C LEU A 143 10.29 -12.52 -9.63
N MET A 144 10.09 -11.63 -10.60
CA MET A 144 9.69 -12.03 -11.95
C MET A 144 10.93 -12.09 -12.84
N CYS A 145 11.20 -13.27 -13.38
CA CYS A 145 12.35 -13.58 -14.21
C CYS A 145 11.92 -13.68 -15.68
N GLU A 146 12.73 -13.15 -16.58
CA GLU A 146 12.51 -13.21 -18.02
C GLU A 146 13.72 -13.87 -18.71
N THR A 147 13.56 -14.33 -19.95
CA THR A 147 14.68 -14.93 -20.71
C THR A 147 15.83 -13.95 -20.91
N ASN A 148 15.52 -12.67 -21.04
CA ASN A 148 16.48 -11.58 -20.91
C ASN A 148 16.56 -11.15 -19.43
N PRO A 149 17.77 -11.05 -18.84
CA PRO A 149 17.93 -10.68 -17.44
C PRO A 149 17.20 -9.38 -17.11
N LYS A 150 16.22 -9.46 -16.21
CA LYS A 150 15.43 -8.31 -15.77
C LYS A 150 15.87 -7.85 -14.40
N THR A 151 16.20 -6.57 -14.30
CA THR A 151 16.55 -5.94 -13.02
C THR A 151 15.31 -5.55 -12.25
N SER A 152 15.21 -6.06 -11.02
CA SER A 152 14.15 -5.79 -10.06
C SER A 152 14.74 -5.16 -8.81
N LYS A 153 13.93 -4.34 -8.13
CA LYS A 153 14.27 -3.67 -6.89
C LYS A 153 13.31 -4.07 -5.80
N VAL A 154 13.82 -4.52 -4.66
CA VAL A 154 13.03 -5.00 -3.52
C VAL A 154 13.54 -4.29 -2.26
N VAL A 155 12.65 -3.76 -1.45
CA VAL A 155 13.02 -3.17 -0.15
C VAL A 155 12.83 -4.22 0.93
N ILE A 156 13.84 -4.40 1.79
CA ILE A 156 13.82 -5.30 2.95
C ILE A 156 14.09 -4.48 4.22
N HIS A 157 13.66 -4.97 5.38
CA HIS A 157 13.81 -4.29 6.67
C HIS A 157 14.54 -5.15 7.69
#